data_AF-A0A0B1SZZ4-F1
#
_entry.id   AF-A0A0B1SZZ4-F1
#
_cell.length_a   1.000
_cell.length_b   1.000
_cell.length_c   1.000
_cell.angle_alpha   90.00
_cell.angle_beta   90.00
_cell.angle_gamma   90.00
#
_symmetry.space_group_name_H-M   'P 1'
#
loop_
_entity.id
_entity.type
_entity.pdbx_description
1 polymer ?
#
loop_
_entity_poly.entity_id
_entity_poly.type
_entity_poly.pdbx_seq_one_letter_code
_entity_poly.pdbx_strand_id
1 'polypeptide(L)'
;YRYETEHRDLRRVMGAGIAITRGAAGALSFCMAVVLLTVCRNVITVVRETPLGEFIPFDSAITFHKIVALFAAFWASLHTIGHCVNFYHVATQSQEGLNCLFQEAVFGSNFLPSISYWFYGTITGLTGILLVAVMSIIYVFALPCFMKRAYHAFRLTHLLNVAFYALTVLHGLPKLLDSPKFWYYVIGAVIIFVIDRIMGMRQEYKKLKILNADLLPSGISPCSSMSQLKIYLRKT
;
A
#
# COMPACT_ATOMS: atom_id res chain seq x y z
N TYR A 1 9.57 10.93 18.41
CA TYR A 1 8.79 10.03 19.29
C TYR A 1 9.58 9.46 20.45
N ARG A 2 10.87 9.09 20.31
CA ARG A 2 11.67 8.62 21.46
C ARG A 2 12.42 9.72 22.23
N TYR A 3 12.88 10.76 21.54
CA TYR A 3 13.73 11.82 22.10
C TYR A 3 13.12 13.22 21.86
N GLU A 4 12.86 13.60 20.59
CA GLU A 4 12.39 14.97 20.23
C GLU A 4 10.89 15.28 20.51
N THR A 5 10.20 14.49 21.32
CA THR A 5 8.75 14.68 21.60
C THR A 5 8.41 14.62 23.09
N GLU A 6 9.39 14.84 23.96
CA GLU A 6 9.21 14.82 25.42
C GLU A 6 8.23 15.89 25.89
N HIS A 7 8.19 17.06 25.25
CA HIS A 7 7.26 18.16 25.57
C HIS A 7 5.77 17.82 25.40
N ARG A 8 5.43 16.73 24.69
CA ARG A 8 4.03 16.28 24.51
C ARG A 8 3.64 15.15 25.47
N ASP A 9 4.55 14.72 26.35
CA ASP A 9 4.39 13.62 27.31
C ASP A 9 3.86 12.28 26.74
N LEU A 10 3.84 12.14 25.41
CA LEU A 10 3.33 10.98 24.68
C LEU A 10 4.01 9.65 25.12
N ARG A 11 5.29 9.72 25.48
CA ARG A 11 6.07 8.56 25.95
C ARG A 11 5.67 8.13 27.37
N ARG A 12 5.29 9.08 28.23
CA ARG A 12 4.87 8.77 29.61
C ARG A 12 3.54 8.01 29.62
N VAL A 13 2.68 8.31 28.65
CA VAL A 13 1.33 7.74 28.54
C VAL A 13 1.28 6.48 27.67
N MET A 14 1.95 6.47 26.50
CA MET A 14 1.87 5.38 25.51
C MET A 14 3.18 4.58 25.36
N GLY A 15 4.21 4.91 26.14
CA GLY A 15 5.49 4.18 26.15
C GLY A 15 6.20 4.14 24.80
N ALA A 16 6.89 3.03 24.54
CA ALA A 16 7.56 2.78 23.25
C ALA A 16 6.57 2.46 22.11
N GLY A 17 5.32 2.11 22.43
CA GLY A 17 4.29 1.72 21.46
C GLY A 17 4.02 2.80 20.43
N ILE A 18 3.97 4.07 20.85
CA ILE A 18 3.76 5.19 19.92
C ILE A 18 4.90 5.34 18.91
N ALA A 19 6.17 5.17 19.32
CA ALA A 19 7.30 5.29 18.43
C ALA A 19 7.30 4.18 17.37
N ILE A 20 6.98 2.95 17.77
CA ILE A 20 6.87 1.79 16.88
C ILE A 20 5.71 1.99 15.90
N THR A 21 4.51 2.31 16.39
CA THR A 21 3.32 2.50 15.56
C THR A 21 3.50 3.61 14.52
N ARG A 22 4.13 4.73 14.90
CA ARG A 22 4.39 5.86 14.00
C ARG A 22 5.52 5.58 13.01
N GLY A 23 6.58 4.89 13.43
CA GLY A 23 7.63 4.41 12.53
C GLY A 23 7.08 3.43 11.49
N ALA A 24 6.27 2.47 11.94
CA ALA A 24 5.60 1.50 11.07
C ALA A 24 4.64 2.20 10.09
N ALA A 25 3.88 3.21 10.52
CA ALA A 25 3.03 4.00 9.63
C ALA A 25 3.82 4.73 8.54
N GLY A 26 4.98 5.33 8.89
CA GLY A 26 5.86 5.99 7.93
C GLY A 26 6.46 5.01 6.92
N ALA A 27 6.97 3.87 7.39
CA ALA A 27 7.51 2.82 6.55
C ALA A 27 6.43 2.22 5.62
N LEU A 28 5.23 1.96 6.14
CA LEU A 28 4.08 1.51 5.37
C LEU A 28 3.70 2.52 4.28
N SER A 29 3.64 3.81 4.62
CA SER A 29 3.34 4.90 3.67
C SER A 29 4.34 4.94 2.51
N PHE A 30 5.64 4.77 2.83
CA PHE A 30 6.69 4.68 1.83
C PHE A 30 6.53 3.44 0.95
N CYS A 31 6.28 2.25 1.53
CA CYS A 31 6.04 1.03 0.76
C CYS A 31 4.87 1.19 -0.21
N MET A 32 3.77 1.83 0.20
CA MET A 32 2.62 2.08 -0.66
C MET A 32 2.99 2.93 -1.88
N ALA A 33 3.74 4.02 -1.68
CA ALA A 33 4.23 4.82 -2.80
C ALA A 33 5.08 4.01 -3.79
N VAL A 34 6.01 3.19 -3.29
CA VAL A 34 6.88 2.35 -4.13
C VAL A 34 6.08 1.27 -4.88
N VAL A 35 5.11 0.63 -4.23
CA VAL A 35 4.25 -0.39 -4.86
C VAL A 35 3.52 0.17 -6.09
N LEU A 36 3.04 1.43 -6.05
CA LEU A 36 2.44 2.09 -7.22
C LEU A 36 3.45 2.30 -8.36
N LEU A 37 4.67 2.72 -8.03
CA LEU A 37 5.71 2.95 -9.04
C LEU A 37 6.10 1.67 -9.77
N THR A 38 6.19 0.54 -9.05
CA THR A 38 6.57 -0.75 -9.65
C THR A 38 5.59 -1.31 -10.68
N VAL A 39 4.36 -0.79 -10.75
CA VAL A 39 3.36 -1.21 -11.75
C VAL A 39 3.20 -0.23 -12.92
N CYS A 40 3.96 0.87 -12.93
CA CYS A 40 3.95 1.88 -14.00
C CYS A 40 4.77 1.43 -15.21
N ARG A 41 4.26 0.44 -15.95
CA ARG A 41 5.02 -0.28 -16.98
C ARG A 41 5.55 0.60 -18.10
N ASN A 42 4.77 1.56 -18.59
CA ASN A 42 5.18 2.44 -19.69
C ASN A 42 6.28 3.40 -19.24
N VAL A 43 6.15 3.97 -18.03
CA VAL A 43 7.19 4.82 -17.44
C VAL A 43 8.46 4.01 -17.20
N ILE A 44 8.35 2.80 -16.64
CA ILE A 44 9.49 1.91 -16.41
C ILE A 44 10.19 1.60 -17.73
N THR A 45 9.46 1.33 -18.82
CA THR A 45 10.05 1.10 -20.14
C THR A 45 10.85 2.30 -20.63
N VAL A 46 10.34 3.53 -20.48
CA VAL A 46 11.06 4.74 -20.87
C VAL A 46 12.32 4.93 -20.02
N VAL A 47 12.22 4.79 -18.70
CA VAL A 47 13.35 4.98 -17.79
C VAL A 47 14.43 3.91 -18.00
N ARG A 48 14.05 2.69 -18.38
CA ARG A 48 14.97 1.61 -18.70
C ARG A 48 15.92 1.95 -19.85
N GLU A 49 15.50 2.75 -20.83
CA GLU A 49 16.33 3.15 -21.97
C GLU A 49 17.32 4.28 -21.63
N THR A 50 17.25 4.82 -20.40
CA THR A 50 18.20 5.81 -19.88
C THR A 50 19.40 5.14 -19.22
N PRO A 51 20.49 5.87 -18.88
CA PRO A 51 21.63 5.30 -18.15
C PRO A 51 21.27 4.62 -16.82
N LEU A 52 20.12 4.96 -16.22
CA LEU A 52 19.62 4.29 -15.01
C LEU A 52 19.32 2.81 -15.23
N GLY A 53 18.97 2.41 -16.46
CA GLY A 53 18.71 1.02 -16.81
C GLY A 53 19.93 0.11 -16.70
N GLU A 54 21.14 0.67 -16.72
CA GLU A 54 22.39 -0.08 -16.52
C GLU A 54 22.60 -0.44 -15.04
N PHE A 55 22.10 0.39 -14.12
CA PHE A 55 22.26 0.20 -12.68
C PHE A 55 21.06 -0.51 -12.03
N ILE A 56 19.86 -0.29 -12.56
CA ILE A 56 18.61 -0.76 -11.94
C ILE A 56 17.95 -1.82 -12.83
N PRO A 57 17.72 -3.05 -12.32
CA PRO A 57 17.11 -4.13 -13.09
C PRO A 57 15.58 -3.97 -13.19
N PHE A 58 15.14 -3.03 -14.03
CA PHE A 58 13.72 -2.71 -14.23
C PHE A 58 12.86 -3.89 -14.73
N ASP A 59 13.47 -4.91 -15.36
CA ASP A 59 12.78 -6.15 -15.76
C ASP A 59 12.21 -6.93 -14.58
N SER A 60 12.79 -6.76 -13.39
CA SER A 60 12.34 -7.40 -12.15
C SER A 60 11.34 -6.55 -11.37
N ALA A 61 10.76 -5.50 -11.95
CA ALA A 61 9.84 -4.59 -11.25
C ALA A 61 8.65 -5.30 -10.60
N ILE A 62 8.07 -6.32 -11.23
CA ILE A 62 6.96 -7.10 -10.64
C ILE A 62 7.44 -8.04 -9.53
N THR A 63 8.67 -8.54 -9.60
CA THR A 63 9.27 -9.29 -8.49
C THR A 63 9.50 -8.35 -7.31
N PHE A 64 10.03 -7.15 -7.57
CA PHE A 64 10.22 -6.13 -6.55
C PHE A 64 8.87 -5.65 -5.95
N HIS A 65 7.82 -5.49 -6.76
CA HIS A 65 6.46 -5.21 -6.29
C HIS A 65 6.01 -6.18 -5.20
N LYS A 66 6.23 -7.49 -5.40
CA LYS A 66 5.88 -8.53 -4.41
C LYS A 66 6.72 -8.41 -3.14
N ILE A 67 8.01 -8.12 -3.25
CA ILE A 67 8.89 -7.91 -2.10
C ILE A 67 8.40 -6.72 -1.28
N VAL A 68 8.16 -5.57 -1.93
CA VAL A 68 7.67 -4.37 -1.25
C VAL A 68 6.29 -4.60 -0.63
N ALA A 69 5.42 -5.38 -1.29
CA ALA A 69 4.15 -5.79 -0.70
C ALA A 69 4.38 -6.61 0.58
N LEU A 70 5.29 -7.57 0.62
CA LEU A 70 5.59 -8.31 1.86
C LEU A 70 6.09 -7.39 2.99
N PHE A 71 6.95 -6.41 2.68
CA PHE A 71 7.35 -5.40 3.65
C PHE A 71 6.16 -4.54 4.12
N ALA A 72 5.27 -4.16 3.22
CA ALA A 72 4.07 -3.43 3.56
C ALA A 72 3.16 -4.27 4.50
N ALA A 73 3.01 -5.57 4.26
CA ALA A 73 2.28 -6.47 5.15
C ALA A 73 2.90 -6.55 6.54
N PHE A 74 4.23 -6.63 6.62
CA PHE A 74 4.95 -6.60 7.89
C PHE A 74 4.71 -5.29 8.65
N TRP A 75 4.90 -4.14 8.01
CA TRP A 75 4.69 -2.84 8.65
C TRP A 75 3.23 -2.58 9.03
N ALA A 76 2.27 -3.02 8.21
CA ALA A 76 0.85 -2.94 8.54
C ALA A 76 0.48 -3.79 9.76
N SER A 77 1.04 -5.01 9.86
CA SER A 77 0.83 -5.89 11.01
C SER A 77 1.41 -5.25 12.28
N LEU A 78 2.64 -4.74 12.21
CA LEU A 78 3.29 -4.06 13.33
C LEU A 78 2.53 -2.80 13.75
N HIS A 79 2.06 -2.01 12.79
CA HIS A 79 1.25 -0.82 13.03
C HIS A 79 -0.08 -1.17 13.73
N THR A 80 -0.77 -2.22 13.26
CA THR A 80 -2.04 -2.69 13.82
C THR A 80 -1.86 -3.20 15.26
N ILE A 81 -0.88 -4.06 15.49
CA ILE A 81 -0.56 -4.58 16.84
C ILE A 81 -0.19 -3.43 17.78
N GLY A 82 0.63 -2.49 17.30
CA GLY A 82 0.99 -1.31 18.07
C GLY A 82 -0.24 -0.46 18.44
N HIS A 83 -1.21 -0.30 17.53
CA HIS A 83 -2.48 0.37 17.85
C HIS A 83 -3.31 -0.38 18.90
N CYS A 84 -3.37 -1.72 18.86
CA CYS A 84 -4.06 -2.50 19.89
C CYS A 84 -3.44 -2.27 21.28
N VAL A 85 -2.11 -2.30 21.38
CA VAL A 85 -1.38 -2.02 22.64
C VAL A 85 -1.61 -0.58 23.09
N ASN A 86 -1.54 0.37 22.16
CA ASN A 86 -1.78 1.78 22.43
C ASN A 86 -3.21 2.04 22.93
N PHE A 87 -4.23 1.42 22.33
CA PHE A 87 -5.62 1.57 22.77
C PHE A 87 -5.83 0.98 24.17
N TYR A 88 -5.18 -0.13 24.50
CA TYR A 88 -5.18 -0.67 25.85
C TYR A 88 -4.56 0.32 26.85
N HIS A 89 -3.40 0.90 26.54
CA HIS A 89 -2.76 1.89 27.41
C HIS A 89 -3.58 3.17 27.52
N VAL A 90 -4.18 3.66 26.44
CA VAL A 90 -5.01 4.89 26.46
C VAL A 90 -6.29 4.67 27.26
N ALA A 91 -6.92 3.51 27.18
CA ALA A 91 -8.15 3.21 27.92
C ALA A 91 -7.93 3.08 29.44
N THR A 92 -6.69 2.93 29.92
CA THR A 92 -6.37 2.86 31.35
C THR A 92 -5.88 4.19 31.94
N GLN A 93 -5.85 5.27 31.14
CA GLN A 93 -5.38 6.59 31.57
C GLN A 93 -6.52 7.44 32.15
N SER A 94 -6.15 8.39 33.00
CA SER A 94 -7.09 9.37 33.55
C SER A 94 -7.56 10.37 32.49
N GLN A 95 -8.70 11.01 32.72
CA GLN A 95 -9.27 12.02 31.82
C GLN A 95 -8.29 13.17 31.53
N GLU A 96 -7.52 13.58 32.54
CA GLU A 96 -6.50 14.62 32.41
C GLU A 96 -5.36 14.20 31.47
N GLY A 97 -4.91 12.93 31.58
CA GLY A 97 -3.94 12.35 30.66
C GLY A 97 -4.44 12.27 29.22
N LEU A 98 -5.73 11.94 29.02
CA LEU A 98 -6.37 11.88 27.71
C LEU A 98 -6.49 13.26 27.06
N ASN A 99 -6.91 14.28 27.82
CA ASN A 99 -7.03 15.66 27.33
C ASN A 99 -5.66 16.25 26.96
N CYS A 100 -4.59 15.88 27.69
CA CYS A 100 -3.22 16.27 27.36
C CYS A 100 -2.72 15.57 26.08
N LEU A 101 -3.08 14.28 25.88
CA LEU A 101 -2.64 13.46 24.75
C LEU A 101 -3.33 13.82 23.44
N PHE A 102 -4.64 14.10 23.49
CA PHE A 102 -5.47 14.43 22.34
C PHE A 102 -6.03 15.84 22.47
N GLN A 103 -5.14 16.84 22.40
CA GLN A 103 -5.52 18.25 22.58
C GLN A 103 -6.55 18.75 21.55
N GLU A 104 -6.63 18.11 20.39
CA GLU A 104 -7.62 18.42 19.34
C GLU A 104 -8.92 17.59 19.44
N ALA A 105 -8.96 16.54 20.26
CA ALA A 105 -10.16 15.70 20.43
C ALA A 105 -10.96 16.17 21.65
N VAL A 106 -12.17 16.66 21.42
CA VAL A 106 -13.07 17.10 22.50
C VAL A 106 -13.77 15.89 23.09
N PHE A 107 -13.30 15.40 24.24
CA PHE A 107 -14.02 14.43 25.05
C PHE A 107 -14.98 15.16 26.00
N GLY A 108 -16.20 14.65 26.15
CA GLY A 108 -17.13 15.15 27.17
C GLY A 108 -16.52 14.97 28.57
N SER A 109 -16.77 15.93 29.47
CA SER A 109 -16.13 16.02 30.79
C SER A 109 -16.33 14.80 31.70
N ASN A 110 -17.30 13.92 31.41
CA ASN A 110 -17.60 12.70 32.17
C ASN A 110 -17.45 11.41 31.35
N PHE A 111 -16.81 11.45 30.18
CA PHE A 111 -16.70 10.31 29.28
C PHE A 111 -15.29 9.74 29.24
N LEU A 112 -15.10 8.58 29.89
CA LEU A 112 -13.90 7.77 29.74
C LEU A 112 -14.05 6.82 28.55
N PRO A 113 -13.29 7.03 27.46
CA PRO A 113 -13.39 6.19 26.27
C PRO A 113 -12.85 4.78 26.55
N SER A 114 -13.74 3.79 26.49
CA SER A 114 -13.37 2.37 26.58
C SER A 114 -12.59 1.91 25.35
N ILE A 115 -11.94 0.74 25.44
CA ILE A 115 -11.26 0.13 24.28
C ILE A 115 -12.22 -0.01 23.09
N SER A 116 -13.46 -0.42 23.34
CA SER A 116 -14.50 -0.56 22.30
C SER A 116 -14.82 0.78 21.62
N TYR A 117 -14.81 1.90 22.36
CA TYR A 117 -14.98 3.22 21.78
C TYR A 117 -13.82 3.57 20.83
N TRP A 118 -12.58 3.25 21.19
CA TRP A 118 -11.43 3.51 20.30
C TRP A 118 -11.50 2.73 18.98
N PHE A 119 -11.97 1.48 19.01
CA PHE A 119 -12.13 0.66 17.80
C PHE A 119 -13.36 1.04 16.95
N TYR A 120 -14.51 1.26 17.57
CA TYR A 120 -15.79 1.38 16.85
C TYR A 120 -16.40 2.78 16.87
N GLY A 121 -16.03 3.61 17.86
CA GLY A 121 -16.54 4.97 18.04
C GLY A 121 -15.68 6.05 17.37
N THR A 122 -14.48 5.72 16.91
CA THR A 122 -13.59 6.68 16.23
C THR A 122 -13.47 6.39 14.74
N ILE A 123 -13.34 7.45 13.93
CA ILE A 123 -13.09 7.32 12.48
C ILE A 123 -11.80 6.53 12.24
N THR A 124 -10.74 6.80 13.01
CA THR A 124 -9.45 6.08 12.89
C THR A 124 -9.59 4.59 13.20
N GLY A 125 -10.34 4.20 14.24
CA GLY A 125 -10.60 2.79 14.55
C GLY A 125 -11.36 2.08 13.43
N LEU A 126 -12.51 2.63 13.01
CA LEU A 126 -13.35 2.04 11.97
C LEU A 126 -12.61 1.92 10.63
N THR A 127 -11.95 2.99 10.19
CA THR A 127 -11.16 2.98 8.95
C THR A 127 -9.97 2.00 9.05
N GLY A 128 -9.35 1.86 10.22
CA GLY A 128 -8.28 0.89 10.45
C GLY A 128 -8.75 -0.56 10.29
N ILE A 129 -9.90 -0.91 10.86
CA ILE A 129 -10.51 -2.24 10.71
C ILE A 129 -10.84 -2.51 9.23
N LEU A 130 -11.45 -1.54 8.54
CA LEU A 130 -11.76 -1.65 7.12
C LEU A 130 -10.50 -1.80 6.26
N LEU A 131 -9.43 -1.06 6.57
CA LEU A 131 -8.13 -1.18 5.88
C LEU A 131 -7.54 -2.58 6.02
N VAL A 132 -7.52 -3.13 7.24
CA VAL A 132 -7.03 -4.50 7.48
C VAL A 132 -7.87 -5.52 6.72
N ALA A 133 -9.20 -5.37 6.71
CA ALA A 133 -10.09 -6.27 5.98
C ALA A 133 -9.85 -6.22 4.46
N VAL A 134 -9.83 -5.01 3.87
CA VAL A 134 -9.57 -4.81 2.44
C VAL A 134 -8.19 -5.34 2.05
N MET A 135 -7.16 -5.02 2.83
CA MET A 135 -5.80 -5.50 2.58
C MET A 135 -5.73 -7.03 2.65
N SER A 136 -6.38 -7.66 3.63
CA SER A 136 -6.41 -9.12 3.75
C SER A 136 -7.04 -9.77 2.51
N ILE A 137 -8.15 -9.23 2.00
CA ILE A 137 -8.79 -9.70 0.76
C ILE A 137 -7.82 -9.59 -0.42
N ILE A 138 -7.17 -8.44 -0.60
CA ILE A 138 -6.20 -8.23 -1.68
C ILE A 138 -5.07 -9.26 -1.61
N TYR A 139 -4.50 -9.50 -0.43
CA TYR A 139 -3.37 -10.43 -0.26
C TYR A 139 -3.76 -11.89 -0.47
N VAL A 140 -4.91 -12.32 0.06
CA VAL A 140 -5.38 -13.71 -0.10
C VAL A 140 -5.53 -14.05 -1.58
N PHE A 141 -6.18 -13.19 -2.36
CA PHE A 141 -6.38 -13.42 -3.80
C PHE A 141 -5.11 -13.17 -4.64
N ALA A 142 -4.11 -12.47 -4.10
CA ALA A 142 -2.79 -12.29 -4.71
C ALA A 142 -1.82 -13.46 -4.43
N LEU A 143 -2.20 -14.44 -3.60
CA LEU A 143 -1.37 -15.63 -3.39
C LEU A 143 -1.23 -16.45 -4.69
N PRO A 144 -0.06 -17.07 -4.94
CA PRO A 144 0.17 -17.84 -6.17
C PRO A 144 -0.83 -18.98 -6.40
N CYS A 145 -1.35 -19.58 -5.33
CA CYS A 145 -2.34 -20.65 -5.40
C CYS A 145 -3.67 -20.17 -6.00
N PHE A 146 -4.14 -18.99 -5.59
CA PHE A 146 -5.39 -18.40 -6.08
C PHE A 146 -5.19 -17.75 -7.45
N MET A 147 -4.08 -17.06 -7.68
CA MET A 147 -3.81 -16.43 -8.98
C MET A 147 -3.78 -17.44 -10.13
N LYS A 148 -3.22 -18.64 -9.90
CA LYS A 148 -3.16 -19.71 -10.93
C LYS A 148 -4.53 -20.31 -11.25
N ARG A 149 -5.49 -20.28 -10.32
CA ARG A 149 -6.80 -20.92 -10.46
C ARG A 149 -7.91 -19.93 -10.80
N ALA A 150 -7.82 -18.69 -10.32
CA ALA A 150 -8.87 -17.68 -10.37
C ALA A 150 -8.30 -16.29 -10.68
N TYR A 151 -7.63 -16.15 -11.83
CA TYR A 151 -7.00 -14.88 -12.22
C TYR A 151 -7.99 -13.71 -12.35
N HIS A 152 -9.24 -13.97 -12.75
CA HIS A 152 -10.28 -12.94 -12.77
C HIS A 152 -10.58 -12.38 -11.38
N ALA A 153 -10.71 -13.26 -10.37
CA ALA A 153 -10.93 -12.86 -8.98
C ALA A 153 -9.74 -12.07 -8.43
N PHE A 154 -8.51 -12.48 -8.76
CA PHE A 154 -7.31 -11.70 -8.47
C PHE A 154 -7.42 -10.27 -9.03
N ARG A 155 -7.73 -10.11 -10.32
CA ARG A 155 -7.83 -8.77 -10.93
C ARG A 155 -8.89 -7.92 -10.26
N LEU A 156 -10.07 -8.48 -10.02
CA LEU A 156 -11.19 -7.75 -9.40
C LEU A 156 -10.85 -7.30 -7.99
N THR A 157 -10.33 -8.21 -7.16
CA THR A 157 -9.95 -7.88 -5.78
C THR A 157 -8.77 -6.91 -5.73
N HIS A 158 -7.82 -6.98 -6.66
CA HIS A 158 -6.73 -6.00 -6.74
C HIS A 158 -7.21 -4.58 -7.09
N LEU A 159 -8.40 -4.40 -7.68
CA LEU A 159 -8.99 -3.05 -7.88
C LEU A 159 -9.40 -2.40 -6.55
N LEU A 160 -9.60 -3.18 -5.48
CA LEU A 160 -9.84 -2.67 -4.14
C LEU A 160 -8.67 -1.82 -3.62
N ASN A 161 -7.49 -1.85 -4.27
CA ASN A 161 -6.41 -0.92 -3.99
C ASN A 161 -6.88 0.55 -4.06
N VAL A 162 -7.79 0.91 -4.99
CA VAL A 162 -8.32 2.28 -5.06
C VAL A 162 -9.05 2.64 -3.75
N ALA A 163 -9.90 1.74 -3.26
CA ALA A 163 -10.58 1.90 -1.99
C ALA A 163 -9.59 1.91 -0.81
N PHE A 164 -8.55 1.07 -0.84
CA PHE A 164 -7.50 1.04 0.17
C PHE A 164 -6.75 2.37 0.28
N TYR A 165 -6.36 2.99 -0.85
CA TYR A 165 -5.72 4.31 -0.84
C TYR A 165 -6.66 5.40 -0.31
N ALA A 166 -7.93 5.41 -0.74
CA ALA A 166 -8.93 6.35 -0.24
C ALA A 166 -9.17 6.19 1.28
N LEU A 167 -9.31 4.96 1.76
CA LEU A 167 -9.45 4.67 3.18
C LEU A 167 -8.19 5.05 3.97
N THR A 168 -7.00 4.91 3.41
CA THR A 168 -5.74 5.30 4.08
C THR A 168 -5.65 6.80 4.27
N VAL A 169 -6.09 7.57 3.27
CA VAL A 169 -6.25 9.02 3.39
C VAL A 169 -7.21 9.34 4.53
N LEU A 170 -8.43 8.77 4.51
CA LEU A 170 -9.47 9.00 5.52
C LEU A 170 -8.99 8.60 6.93
N HIS A 171 -8.22 7.52 7.05
CA HIS A 171 -7.69 7.03 8.31
C HIS A 171 -6.74 8.03 8.99
N GLY A 172 -5.97 8.77 8.19
CA GLY A 172 -5.04 9.80 8.69
C GLY A 172 -5.65 11.19 8.89
N LEU A 173 -6.87 11.46 8.38
CA LEU A 173 -7.51 12.78 8.45
C LEU A 173 -7.87 13.26 9.87
N PRO A 174 -8.29 12.41 10.83
CA PRO A 174 -8.68 12.87 12.17
C PRO A 174 -7.57 13.53 12.99
N LYS A 175 -6.32 13.57 12.48
CA LYS A 175 -5.18 14.27 13.09
C LYS A 175 -4.93 13.96 14.57
N LEU A 176 -5.39 12.80 15.05
CA LEU A 176 -5.37 12.43 16.48
C LEU A 176 -4.02 12.68 17.17
N LEU A 177 -2.90 12.53 16.47
CA LEU A 177 -1.57 12.75 17.05
C LEU A 177 -0.69 13.76 16.30
N ASP A 178 -0.88 13.89 14.98
CA ASP A 178 -0.05 14.73 14.11
C ASP A 178 -0.72 14.88 12.75
N SER A 179 -0.28 15.89 11.99
CA SER A 179 -0.78 16.14 10.63
C SER A 179 -0.59 14.93 9.69
N PRO A 180 -1.52 14.70 8.75
CA PRO A 180 -1.47 13.56 7.84
C PRO A 180 -0.26 13.65 6.91
N LYS A 181 0.75 12.81 7.14
CA LYS A 181 1.98 12.79 6.32
C LYS A 181 1.86 11.89 5.08
N PHE A 182 0.85 11.03 5.01
CA PHE A 182 0.68 10.05 3.94
C PHE A 182 0.71 10.68 2.53
N TRP A 183 0.09 11.85 2.36
CA TRP A 183 0.05 12.56 1.09
C TRP A 183 1.43 12.94 0.56
N TYR A 184 2.38 13.30 1.43
CA TYR A 184 3.75 13.63 0.99
C TYR A 184 4.47 12.42 0.37
N TYR A 185 4.20 11.21 0.87
CA TYR A 185 4.78 10.00 0.32
C TYR A 185 4.13 9.62 -1.02
N VAL A 186 2.81 9.72 -1.11
CA VAL A 186 2.07 9.12 -2.21
C VAL A 186 1.86 10.04 -3.41
N ILE A 187 1.88 11.37 -3.23
CA ILE A 187 1.49 12.31 -4.30
C ILE A 187 2.38 12.18 -5.54
N GLY A 188 3.71 12.07 -5.37
CA GLY A 188 4.63 11.87 -6.49
C GLY A 188 4.39 10.56 -7.22
N ALA A 189 4.16 9.47 -6.48
CA ALA A 189 3.85 8.17 -7.06
C ALA A 189 2.50 8.15 -7.80
N VAL A 190 1.49 8.84 -7.27
CA VAL A 190 0.18 8.99 -7.92
C VAL A 190 0.30 9.79 -9.21
N ILE A 191 1.06 10.90 -9.22
CA ILE A 191 1.29 11.68 -10.45
C ILE A 191 1.94 10.81 -11.53
N ILE A 192 3.00 10.08 -11.18
CA ILE A 192 3.69 9.17 -12.11
C ILE A 192 2.74 8.07 -12.60
N PHE A 193 1.92 7.50 -11.72
CA PHE A 193 0.92 6.50 -12.08
C PHE A 193 -0.12 7.05 -13.07
N VAL A 194 -0.61 8.28 -12.86
CA VAL A 194 -1.55 8.92 -13.78
C VAL A 194 -0.90 9.13 -15.16
N ILE A 195 0.37 9.59 -15.20
CA ILE A 195 1.13 9.72 -16.44
C ILE A 195 1.24 8.37 -17.16
N ASP A 196 1.59 7.30 -16.43
CA ASP A 196 1.68 5.94 -16.98
C ASP A 196 0.36 5.49 -17.62
N ARG A 197 -0.77 5.78 -16.97
CA ARG A 197 -2.11 5.45 -17.51
C ARG A 197 -2.43 6.25 -18.77
N ILE A 198 -2.09 7.52 -18.81
CA ILE A 198 -2.26 8.36 -20.02
C ILE A 198 -1.40 7.81 -21.17
N MET A 199 -0.14 7.43 -20.90
CA MET A 199 0.73 6.80 -21.90
C MET A 199 0.13 5.49 -22.43
N GLY A 200 -0.37 4.63 -21.53
CA GLY A 200 -1.02 3.37 -21.90
C GLY A 200 -2.24 3.56 -22.79
N MET A 201 -3.14 4.48 -22.45
CA MET A 201 -4.32 4.80 -23.26
C MET A 201 -3.97 5.28 -24.66
N ARG A 202 -2.91 6.10 -24.79
CA ARG A 202 -2.41 6.56 -26.10
C ARG A 202 -1.87 5.43 -26.96
N GLN A 203 -1.30 4.38 -26.36
CA GLN A 203 -0.82 3.22 -27.09
C GLN A 203 -1.95 2.26 -27.48
N GLU A 204 -2.97 2.06 -26.63
CA GLU A 204 -4.14 1.25 -26.97
C GLU A 204 -4.94 1.82 -28.15
N TYR A 205 -4.95 3.14 -28.33
CA TYR A 205 -5.57 3.77 -29.50
C TYR A 205 -4.86 3.39 -30.82
N LYS A 206 -3.57 3.03 -30.76
CA LYS A 206 -2.80 2.49 -31.90
C LYS A 206 -3.04 0.98 -32.01
N LYS A 207 -4.28 0.56 -32.25
CA LYS A 207 -4.59 -0.87 -32.41
C LYS A 207 -3.79 -1.45 -33.58
N LEU A 208 -3.11 -2.56 -33.32
CA LEU A 208 -2.42 -3.34 -34.34
C LEU A 208 -3.35 -4.49 -34.74
N LYS A 209 -3.56 -4.69 -36.04
CA LYS A 209 -4.27 -5.87 -36.53
C LYS A 209 -3.30 -7.05 -36.50
N ILE A 210 -3.67 -8.13 -35.82
CA ILE A 210 -2.96 -9.41 -35.91
C ILE A 210 -3.20 -9.97 -37.31
N LEU A 211 -2.13 -10.14 -38.08
CA LEU A 211 -2.21 -10.67 -39.44
C LEU A 211 -2.13 -12.20 -39.44
N ASN A 212 -1.14 -12.76 -38.73
CA ASN A 212 -0.90 -14.20 -38.61
C ASN A 212 -0.17 -14.50 -37.29
N ALA A 213 -0.37 -15.70 -36.74
CA ALA A 213 0.36 -16.21 -35.58
C ALA A 213 0.81 -17.65 -35.85
N ASP A 214 2.12 -17.86 -35.93
CA ASP A 214 2.71 -19.18 -36.22
C ASP A 214 3.25 -19.81 -34.93
N LEU A 215 2.97 -21.10 -34.75
CA LEU A 215 3.56 -21.93 -33.70
C LEU A 215 4.89 -22.47 -34.22
N LEU A 216 6.00 -22.00 -33.64
CA LEU A 216 7.31 -22.52 -34.01
C LEU A 216 7.60 -23.83 -33.27
N PRO A 217 8.00 -24.91 -33.97
CA PRO A 217 8.46 -26.12 -33.31
C PRO A 217 9.73 -25.79 -32.53
N SER A 218 9.74 -26.10 -31.23
CA SER A 218 10.90 -25.94 -30.34
C SER A 218 11.96 -27.00 -30.69
N GLY A 219 12.65 -26.82 -31.80
CA GLY A 219 13.82 -27.60 -32.18
C GLY A 219 15.06 -26.97 -31.58
N ILE A 220 15.54 -27.52 -30.46
CA ILE A 220 16.94 -27.79 -30.07
C ILE A 220 16.98 -27.95 -28.53
N SER A 221 17.34 -29.17 -28.12
CA SER A 221 17.61 -29.70 -26.76
C SER A 221 16.44 -30.37 -25.99
N PRO A 222 16.64 -31.57 -25.37
CA PRO A 222 15.56 -32.43 -24.88
C PRO A 222 14.89 -31.98 -23.56
N CYS A 223 15.09 -30.74 -23.10
CA CYS A 223 14.67 -30.33 -21.75
C CYS A 223 13.85 -29.03 -21.67
N SER A 224 13.45 -28.41 -22.78
CA SER A 224 12.63 -27.19 -22.76
C SER A 224 11.35 -27.34 -23.57
N SER A 225 10.32 -27.93 -22.96
CA SER A 225 8.94 -27.93 -23.46
C SER A 225 8.30 -26.54 -23.26
N MET A 226 8.66 -25.57 -24.11
CA MET A 226 7.88 -24.34 -24.28
C MET A 226 7.87 -23.98 -25.77
N SER A 227 6.71 -24.17 -26.41
CA SER A 227 6.44 -23.68 -27.77
C SER A 227 6.52 -22.15 -27.77
N GLN A 228 7.29 -21.60 -28.72
CA GLN A 228 7.40 -20.15 -28.91
C GLN A 228 6.37 -19.71 -29.95
N LEU A 229 5.63 -18.63 -29.65
CA LEU A 229 4.60 -18.07 -30.52
C LEU A 229 5.15 -16.83 -31.25
N LYS A 230 5.12 -16.82 -32.58
CA LYS A 230 5.53 -15.66 -33.39
C LYS A 230 4.29 -14.94 -33.92
N ILE A 231 4.07 -13.68 -33.51
CA ILE A 231 2.88 -12.89 -33.86
C ILE A 231 3.27 -11.79 -34.86
N TYR A 232 2.62 -11.75 -36.02
CA TYR A 232 2.76 -10.68 -37.02
C TYR A 232 1.70 -9.61 -36.83
N LEU A 233 2.12 -8.36 -36.68
CA LEU A 233 1.26 -7.20 -36.39
C LEU A 233 1.41 -6.11 -37.47
N ARG A 234 0.30 -5.49 -37.88
CA ARG A 234 0.29 -4.31 -38.77
C ARG A 234 -0.43 -3.12 -38.11
N LYS A 235 0.16 -1.92 -38.18
CA LYS A 235 -0.51 -0.67 -37.79
C LYS A 235 -1.66 -0.37 -38.75
N THR A 236 -2.85 -0.18 -38.19
CA THR A 236 -3.99 0.44 -38.89
C THR A 236 -3.80 1.94 -38.95
#